data_AF-G5SMZ6-F1
#
_entry.id   AF-G5SMZ6-F1
#
_cell.length_a   1.000
_cell.length_b   1.000
_cell.length_c   1.000
_cell.angle_alpha   90.00
_cell.angle_beta   90.00
_cell.angle_gamma   90.00
#
_symmetry.space_group_name_H-M   'P 1'
#
loop_
_entity.id
_entity.type
_entity.pdbx_description
1 polymer ?
#
loop_
_entity_poly.entity_id
_entity_poly.type
_entity_poly.pdbx_seq_one_letter_code
_entity_poly.pdbx_strand_id
1 'polypeptide(L)'
;MEYIILTETDFFRRINEADNHNELHPAYRDFTDKVIRLCIEGMDIHRAILALTYAETELQFHHKLSENEANSISGLYIRKALAFVRKTQKFLTPQVPPLSASTPKPKTPQPENTLRWTGKASDLVEMLYGMVEMGCINGGEMSIGELSAFFYSLFGVEAKDCYHIYSDIKLRKNDSRTYFLDKMQEKLNRRMDMDEEKDRMRK
;
A
#
# COMPACT_ATOMS: atom_id res chain seq x y z
N MET A 1 1.36 -6.41 28.54
CA MET A 1 1.73 -5.42 27.50
C MET A 1 1.38 -6.03 26.15
N GLU A 2 0.69 -5.32 25.25
CA GLU A 2 0.10 -5.96 24.05
C GLU A 2 1.08 -6.22 22.89
N TYR A 3 2.28 -5.64 22.92
CA TYR A 3 3.24 -5.73 21.81
C TYR A 3 4.15 -6.99 21.83
N ILE A 4 4.19 -7.72 22.94
CA ILE A 4 5.00 -8.95 23.11
C ILE A 4 4.28 -10.22 22.61
N ILE A 5 3.08 -10.08 22.03
CA ILE A 5 2.20 -11.20 21.67
C ILE A 5 2.85 -12.20 20.69
N LEU A 6 3.80 -11.73 19.88
CA LEU A 6 4.56 -12.52 18.90
C LEU A 6 5.82 -13.15 19.50
N THR A 7 6.46 -12.49 20.48
CA THR A 7 7.69 -12.96 21.11
C THR A 7 7.44 -13.91 22.28
N GLU A 8 6.22 -13.94 22.82
CA GLU A 8 5.76 -14.96 23.78
C GLU A 8 5.35 -16.28 23.12
N THR A 9 5.48 -16.41 21.80
CA THR A 9 5.14 -17.65 21.10
C THR A 9 6.14 -18.77 21.41
N ASP A 10 5.67 -20.02 21.34
CA ASP A 10 6.52 -21.20 21.51
C ASP A 10 7.69 -21.22 20.52
N PHE A 11 7.57 -20.53 19.38
CA PHE A 11 8.66 -20.35 18.44
C PHE A 11 9.89 -19.71 19.07
N PHE A 12 9.75 -18.61 19.81
CA PHE A 12 10.88 -17.92 20.45
C PHE A 12 11.52 -18.75 21.56
N ARG A 13 10.76 -19.62 22.22
CA ARG A 13 11.31 -20.61 23.16
C ARG A 13 12.12 -21.68 22.42
N ARG A 14 11.56 -22.24 21.35
CA ARG A 14 12.15 -23.37 20.61
C ARG A 14 13.40 -22.99 19.82
N ILE A 15 13.51 -21.76 19.29
CA ILE A 15 14.74 -21.31 18.61
C ILE A 15 15.93 -21.18 19.56
N ASN A 16 15.70 -21.07 20.87
CA ASN A 16 16.75 -21.09 21.88
C ASN A 16 17.17 -22.53 22.22
N GLU A 17 16.22 -23.44 22.39
CA GLU A 17 16.44 -24.77 22.98
C GLU A 17 16.64 -25.90 21.97
N ALA A 18 16.05 -25.82 20.77
CA ALA A 18 15.99 -26.91 19.81
C ALA A 18 16.76 -26.58 18.53
N ASP A 19 17.55 -27.54 18.02
CA ASP A 19 18.20 -27.46 16.70
C ASP A 19 17.78 -28.63 15.80
N ASN A 20 16.48 -28.94 15.77
CA ASN A 20 15.93 -29.97 14.90
C ASN A 20 14.67 -29.48 14.15
N HIS A 21 14.51 -29.97 12.92
CA HIS A 21 13.44 -29.53 12.04
C HIS A 21 12.04 -29.94 12.55
N ASN A 22 11.93 -31.07 13.26
CA ASN A 22 10.64 -31.62 13.69
C ASN A 22 9.99 -30.78 14.80
N GLU A 23 10.78 -30.12 15.64
CA GLU A 23 10.29 -29.23 16.70
C GLU A 23 10.15 -27.78 16.21
N LEU A 24 11.06 -27.32 15.36
CA LEU A 24 11.05 -25.95 14.87
C LEU A 24 9.96 -25.71 13.81
N HIS A 25 9.66 -26.71 12.97
CA HIS A 25 8.67 -26.54 11.91
C HIS A 25 7.24 -26.25 12.41
N PRO A 26 6.68 -27.01 13.37
CA PRO A 26 5.36 -26.72 13.92
C PRO A 26 5.32 -25.37 14.64
N ALA A 27 6.34 -25.07 15.46
CA ALA A 27 6.42 -23.81 16.19
C ALA A 27 6.50 -22.60 15.24
N TYR A 28 7.26 -22.72 14.15
CA TYR A 28 7.32 -21.71 13.10
C TYR A 28 5.97 -21.52 12.40
N ARG A 29 5.27 -22.62 12.10
CA ARG A 29 3.95 -22.56 11.45
C ARG A 29 2.96 -21.79 12.33
N ASP A 30 2.90 -22.11 13.62
CA ASP A 30 2.02 -21.45 14.58
C ASP A 30 2.37 -19.97 14.74
N PHE A 31 3.67 -19.63 14.75
CA PHE A 31 4.13 -18.24 14.72
C PHE A 31 3.61 -17.49 13.49
N THR A 32 3.75 -18.07 12.29
CA THR A 32 3.27 -17.42 11.06
C THR A 32 1.74 -17.27 11.03
N ASP A 33 1.00 -18.26 11.55
CA ASP A 33 -0.47 -18.18 11.65
C ASP A 33 -0.88 -17.04 12.59
N LYS A 34 -0.20 -16.91 13.74
CA LYS A 34 -0.46 -15.82 14.69
C LYS A 34 -0.14 -14.44 14.12
N VAL A 35 0.93 -14.31 13.34
CA VAL A 35 1.24 -13.08 12.58
C VAL A 35 0.13 -12.75 11.58
N ILE A 36 -0.39 -13.74 10.85
CA ILE A 36 -1.47 -13.54 9.87
C ILE A 36 -2.76 -13.10 10.59
N ARG A 37 -3.14 -13.78 11.68
CA ARG A 37 -4.33 -13.42 12.47
C ARG A 37 -4.23 -12.01 13.03
N LEU A 38 -3.08 -11.64 13.56
CA LEU A 38 -2.81 -10.27 14.04
C LEU A 38 -3.09 -9.22 12.95
N CYS A 39 -2.83 -9.54 11.69
CA CYS A 39 -3.03 -8.63 10.56
C CYS A 39 -4.48 -8.63 10.01
N ILE A 40 -5.24 -9.70 10.21
CA ILE A 40 -6.56 -9.90 9.57
C ILE A 40 -7.72 -9.75 10.56
N GLU A 41 -7.57 -10.19 11.82
CA GLU A 41 -8.66 -10.28 12.81
C GLU A 41 -9.00 -8.93 13.51
N GLY A 42 -8.76 -7.81 12.83
CA GLY A 42 -9.33 -6.51 13.23
C GLY A 42 -8.61 -5.77 14.36
N MET A 43 -7.34 -6.11 14.66
CA MET A 43 -6.52 -5.25 15.51
C MET A 43 -6.14 -3.95 14.81
N ASP A 44 -5.99 -2.88 15.60
CA ASP A 44 -5.47 -1.58 15.15
C ASP A 44 -4.14 -1.78 14.39
N ILE A 45 -4.04 -1.22 13.18
CA ILE A 45 -2.87 -1.35 12.31
C ILE A 45 -1.57 -0.88 12.97
N HIS A 46 -1.62 0.14 13.82
CA HIS A 46 -0.46 0.61 14.57
C HIS A 46 -0.02 -0.42 15.62
N ARG A 47 -0.97 -1.14 16.25
CA ARG A 47 -0.65 -2.22 17.19
C ARG A 47 -0.01 -3.41 16.48
N ALA A 48 -0.54 -3.79 15.31
CA ALA A 48 0.05 -4.83 14.48
C ALA A 48 1.47 -4.46 14.03
N ILE A 49 1.68 -3.22 13.59
CA ILE A 49 3.00 -2.70 13.23
C ILE A 49 3.96 -2.75 14.42
N LEU A 50 3.55 -2.26 15.61
CA LEU A 50 4.39 -2.28 16.81
C LEU A 50 4.82 -3.69 17.22
N ALA A 51 3.89 -4.65 17.23
CA ALA A 51 4.18 -6.04 17.55
C ALA A 51 5.12 -6.69 16.52
N LEU A 52 4.93 -6.41 15.23
CA LEU A 52 5.81 -6.90 14.16
C LEU A 52 7.21 -6.28 14.25
N THR A 53 7.32 -4.97 14.50
CA THR A 53 8.60 -4.28 14.68
C THR A 53 9.36 -4.81 15.89
N TYR A 54 8.66 -5.11 16.98
CA TYR A 54 9.26 -5.73 18.15
C TYR A 54 9.79 -7.14 17.82
N ALA A 55 8.95 -8.00 17.21
CA ALA A 55 9.37 -9.34 16.81
C ALA A 55 10.53 -9.33 15.79
N GLU A 56 10.54 -8.39 14.84
CA GLU A 56 11.64 -8.19 13.90
C GLU A 56 12.95 -7.89 14.63
N THR A 57 12.91 -6.98 15.62
CA THR A 57 14.08 -6.57 16.39
C THR A 57 14.67 -7.76 17.14
N GLU A 58 13.84 -8.53 17.85
CA GLU A 58 14.29 -9.73 18.58
C GLU A 58 14.87 -10.80 17.64
N LEU A 59 14.26 -11.02 16.46
CA LEU A 59 14.79 -11.98 15.47
C LEU A 59 16.08 -11.50 14.81
N GLN A 60 16.19 -10.21 14.51
CA GLN A 60 17.35 -9.62 13.85
C GLN A 60 18.60 -9.68 14.72
N PHE A 61 18.45 -9.46 16.03
CA PHE A 61 19.54 -9.44 17.00
C PHE A 61 19.66 -10.74 17.80
N HIS A 62 19.03 -11.82 17.34
CA HIS A 62 19.09 -13.11 18.01
C HIS A 62 20.53 -13.64 18.07
N HIS A 63 20.99 -14.02 19.28
CA HIS A 63 22.38 -14.38 19.55
C HIS A 63 22.95 -15.48 18.62
N LYS A 64 22.15 -16.52 18.30
CA LYS A 64 22.51 -17.59 17.34
C LYS A 64 22.82 -17.12 15.91
N LEU A 65 22.42 -15.92 15.51
CA LEU A 65 22.81 -15.32 14.22
C LEU A 65 24.17 -14.61 14.30
N SER A 66 24.60 -14.21 15.49
CA SER A 66 25.90 -13.57 15.74
C SER A 66 27.00 -14.60 16.01
N GLU A 67 26.65 -15.76 16.54
CA GLU A 67 27.58 -16.87 16.76
C GLU A 67 27.74 -17.71 15.47
N ASN A 68 28.81 -18.51 15.39
CA ASN A 68 29.09 -19.42 14.25
C ASN A 68 27.98 -20.47 13.99
N GLU A 69 26.85 -20.40 14.68
CA GLU A 69 25.62 -21.16 14.50
C GLU A 69 24.68 -20.58 13.43
N ALA A 70 25.10 -19.60 12.64
CA ALA A 70 24.29 -19.06 11.55
C ALA A 70 23.85 -20.14 10.54
N ASN A 71 24.60 -21.22 10.38
CA ASN A 71 24.25 -22.35 9.52
C ASN A 71 23.43 -23.45 10.22
N SER A 72 23.07 -23.28 11.49
CA SER A 72 22.20 -24.21 12.23
C SER A 72 20.77 -24.21 11.67
N ILE A 73 20.02 -25.26 12.01
CA ILE A 73 18.60 -25.36 11.63
C ILE A 73 17.82 -24.23 12.31
N SER A 74 18.14 -23.91 13.56
CA SER A 74 17.64 -22.76 14.30
C SER A 74 17.89 -21.46 13.54
N GLY A 75 19.12 -21.23 13.08
CA GLY A 75 19.49 -20.06 12.29
C GLY A 75 18.70 -19.91 10.99
N LEU A 76 18.41 -21.03 10.31
CA LEU A 76 17.53 -21.04 9.14
C LEU A 76 16.10 -20.60 9.49
N TYR A 77 15.53 -21.14 10.57
CA TYR A 77 14.17 -20.79 11.00
C TYR A 77 14.05 -19.34 11.47
N ILE A 78 15.05 -18.82 12.18
CA ILE A 78 15.13 -17.40 12.55
C ILE A 78 15.13 -16.52 11.29
N ARG A 79 15.95 -16.85 10.27
CA ARG A 79 15.97 -16.11 9.00
C ARG A 79 14.63 -16.19 8.26
N LYS A 80 13.97 -17.35 8.25
CA LYS A 80 12.63 -17.50 7.65
C LYS A 80 11.61 -16.61 8.34
N ALA A 81 11.58 -16.62 9.67
CA ALA A 81 10.68 -15.79 10.46
C ALA A 81 10.96 -14.30 10.25
N LEU A 82 12.22 -13.89 10.27
CA LEU A 82 12.63 -12.51 10.00
C LEU A 82 12.19 -12.05 8.61
N ALA A 83 12.41 -12.87 7.58
CA ALA A 83 11.99 -12.56 6.21
C ALA A 83 10.46 -12.45 6.09
N PHE A 84 9.73 -13.33 6.78
CA PHE A 84 8.28 -13.31 6.81
C PHE A 84 7.75 -12.02 7.47
N VAL A 85 8.23 -11.69 8.67
CA VAL A 85 7.83 -10.48 9.41
C VAL A 85 8.09 -9.21 8.58
N ARG A 86 9.28 -9.07 7.99
CA ARG A 86 9.63 -7.93 7.12
C ARG A 86 8.71 -7.80 5.91
N LYS A 87 8.38 -8.93 5.29
CA LYS A 87 7.48 -8.95 4.13
C LYS A 87 6.06 -8.54 4.55
N THR A 88 5.59 -9.02 5.69
CA THR A 88 4.28 -8.66 6.26
C THR A 88 4.21 -7.17 6.63
N GLN A 89 5.25 -6.62 7.29
CA GLN A 89 5.34 -5.17 7.55
C GLN A 89 5.31 -4.37 6.25
N LYS A 90 6.03 -4.80 5.20
CA LYS A 90 5.98 -4.13 3.89
C LYS A 90 4.59 -4.13 3.26
N PHE A 91 3.76 -5.14 3.52
CA PHE A 91 2.36 -5.14 3.10
C PHE A 91 1.50 -4.16 3.90
N LEU A 92 1.80 -3.96 5.19
CA LEU A 92 1.07 -3.06 6.09
C LEU A 92 1.53 -1.59 5.99
N THR A 93 2.79 -1.36 5.61
CA THR A 93 3.34 -0.02 5.38
C THR A 93 3.69 0.13 3.90
N PRO A 94 2.85 0.81 3.09
CA PRO A 94 3.23 1.21 1.75
C PRO A 94 4.54 1.98 1.83
N GLN A 95 5.60 1.47 1.19
CA GLN A 95 6.88 2.17 1.19
C GLN A 95 6.69 3.53 0.49
N VAL A 96 6.69 4.60 1.27
CA VAL A 96 7.06 5.91 0.74
C VAL A 96 8.50 5.80 0.24
N PRO A 97 8.79 6.17 -1.02
CA PRO A 97 10.14 6.12 -1.55
C PRO A 97 11.08 6.90 -0.61
N PRO A 98 12.30 6.41 -0.31
CA PRO A 98 13.26 7.21 0.41
C PRO A 98 13.52 8.50 -0.37
N LEU A 99 13.56 9.64 0.32
CA LEU A 99 14.07 10.90 -0.21
C LEU A 99 15.53 10.68 -0.66
N SER A 100 15.72 10.26 -1.90
CA SER A 100 17.04 10.17 -2.53
C SER A 100 17.14 11.27 -3.57
N ALA A 101 18.15 12.10 -3.37
CA ALA A 101 18.52 13.23 -4.19
C ALA A 101 18.62 12.86 -5.69
N SER A 102 18.21 13.82 -6.50
CA SER A 102 18.20 13.85 -7.95
C SER A 102 19.43 13.19 -8.60
N THR A 103 19.22 12.01 -9.20
CA THR A 103 20.04 11.55 -10.32
C THR A 103 19.10 11.04 -11.42
N PRO A 104 19.30 11.45 -12.70
CA PRO A 104 18.43 11.03 -13.78
C PRO A 104 18.72 9.56 -14.13
N LYS A 105 17.85 8.64 -13.70
CA LYS A 105 17.91 7.24 -14.12
C LYS A 105 17.24 7.06 -15.49
N PRO A 106 17.80 6.20 -16.36
CA PRO A 106 17.27 5.91 -17.68
C PRO A 106 15.93 5.15 -17.57
N LYS A 107 15.01 5.49 -18.49
CA LYS A 107 13.65 4.93 -18.61
C LYS A 107 13.70 3.41 -18.71
N THR A 108 13.49 2.74 -17.58
CA THR A 108 13.22 1.29 -17.54
C THR A 108 11.78 1.07 -17.99
N PRO A 109 11.45 0.00 -18.74
CA PRO A 109 10.07 -0.30 -19.11
C PRO A 109 9.26 -0.47 -17.82
N GLN A 110 8.21 0.34 -17.63
CA GLN A 110 7.33 0.21 -16.49
C GLN A 110 6.71 -1.20 -16.49
N PRO A 111 6.57 -1.85 -15.32
CA PRO A 111 5.97 -3.18 -15.24
C PRO A 111 4.55 -3.15 -15.83
N GLU A 112 4.21 -4.23 -16.52
CA GLU A 112 3.02 -4.40 -17.38
C GLU A 112 1.66 -4.23 -16.66
N ASN A 113 1.69 -3.99 -15.34
CA ASN A 113 0.52 -3.84 -14.47
C ASN A 113 0.28 -2.40 -13.97
N THR A 114 0.98 -1.40 -14.50
CA THR A 114 0.80 0.00 -14.07
C THR A 114 -0.32 0.65 -14.89
N LEU A 115 -1.34 1.20 -14.22
CA LEU A 115 -2.36 1.99 -14.90
C LEU A 115 -1.70 3.23 -15.52
N ARG A 116 -2.11 3.61 -16.73
CA ARG A 116 -1.58 4.78 -17.43
C ARG A 116 -2.69 5.78 -17.70
N TRP A 117 -2.53 7.00 -17.22
CA TRP A 117 -3.40 8.11 -17.64
C TRP A 117 -3.12 8.46 -19.09
N THR A 118 -4.16 8.48 -19.91
CA THR A 118 -4.10 8.84 -21.33
C THR A 118 -4.80 10.15 -21.65
N GLY A 119 -5.47 10.76 -20.66
CA GLY A 119 -6.07 12.10 -20.77
C GLY A 119 -5.05 13.23 -20.57
N LYS A 120 -5.52 14.48 -20.57
CA LYS A 120 -4.65 15.63 -20.23
C LYS A 120 -4.39 15.66 -18.73
N ALA A 121 -3.24 16.21 -18.31
CA ALA A 121 -2.97 16.42 -16.89
C ALA A 121 -4.02 17.34 -16.23
N SER A 122 -4.51 18.34 -16.97
CA SER A 122 -5.58 19.22 -16.52
C SER A 122 -6.92 18.51 -16.31
N ASP A 123 -7.24 17.51 -17.14
CA ASP A 123 -8.44 16.69 -16.96
C ASP A 123 -8.38 15.91 -15.64
N LEU A 124 -7.20 15.35 -15.33
CA LEU A 124 -6.97 14.67 -14.06
C LEU A 124 -7.09 15.64 -12.89
N VAL A 125 -6.37 16.76 -12.93
CA VAL A 125 -6.41 17.78 -11.85
C VAL A 125 -7.84 18.29 -11.61
N GLU A 126 -8.62 18.53 -12.65
CA GLU A 126 -10.01 18.93 -12.54
C GLU A 126 -10.84 17.92 -11.74
N MET A 127 -10.68 16.62 -12.03
CA MET A 127 -11.33 15.54 -11.29
C MET A 127 -10.88 15.50 -9.82
N LEU A 128 -9.58 15.63 -9.56
CA LEU A 128 -9.03 15.56 -8.21
C LEU A 128 -9.54 16.71 -7.32
N TYR A 129 -9.59 17.93 -7.84
CA TYR A 129 -10.18 19.05 -7.11
C TYR A 129 -11.67 18.81 -6.84
N GLY A 130 -12.42 18.29 -7.82
CA GLY A 130 -13.82 17.91 -7.60
C GLY A 130 -13.99 16.89 -6.46
N MET A 131 -13.12 15.87 -6.38
CA MET A 131 -13.16 14.88 -5.30
C MET A 131 -12.85 15.47 -3.92
N VAL A 132 -11.89 16.39 -3.83
CA VAL A 132 -11.56 17.09 -2.58
C VAL A 132 -12.73 17.94 -2.10
N GLU A 133 -13.33 18.74 -3.00
CA GLU A 133 -14.48 19.59 -2.66
C GLU A 133 -15.72 18.78 -2.23
N MET A 134 -15.89 17.57 -2.77
CA MET A 134 -16.97 16.67 -2.36
C MET A 134 -16.76 16.07 -0.96
N GLY A 135 -15.55 16.14 -0.40
CA GLY A 135 -15.25 15.66 0.95
C GLY A 135 -15.50 14.16 1.16
N CYS A 136 -15.59 13.38 0.09
CA CYS A 136 -16.03 11.98 0.14
C CYS A 136 -14.92 10.97 0.47
N ILE A 137 -13.70 11.46 0.76
CA ILE A 137 -12.52 10.64 1.03
C ILE A 137 -12.02 10.95 2.45
N ASN A 138 -11.73 9.91 3.23
CA ASN A 138 -11.19 10.01 4.59
C ASN A 138 -11.96 10.99 5.49
N GLY A 139 -13.30 10.93 5.46
CA GLY A 139 -14.14 11.83 6.26
C GLY A 139 -14.05 13.31 5.89
N GLY A 140 -13.55 13.62 4.68
CA GLY A 140 -13.37 15.00 4.21
C GLY A 140 -12.01 15.61 4.56
N GLU A 141 -11.09 14.85 5.16
CA GLU A 141 -9.78 15.35 5.59
C GLU A 141 -8.68 15.21 4.52
N MET A 142 -9.00 14.63 3.35
CA MET A 142 -8.03 14.42 2.28
C MET A 142 -7.60 15.74 1.62
N SER A 143 -6.31 16.07 1.68
CA SER A 143 -5.79 17.25 1.00
C SER A 143 -5.57 17.02 -0.51
N ILE A 144 -5.60 18.10 -1.30
CA ILE A 144 -5.27 18.02 -2.74
C ILE A 144 -3.83 17.57 -3.00
N GLY A 145 -2.90 17.91 -2.11
CA GLY A 145 -1.51 17.47 -2.19
C GLY A 145 -1.37 15.96 -2.09
N GLU A 146 -2.00 15.36 -1.07
CA GLU A 146 -1.97 13.90 -0.86
C GLU A 146 -2.69 13.16 -1.98
N LEU A 147 -3.88 13.64 -2.37
CA LEU A 147 -4.67 13.00 -3.42
C LEU A 147 -3.95 13.05 -4.78
N SER A 148 -3.37 14.20 -5.14
CA SER A 148 -2.63 14.35 -6.40
C SER A 148 -1.37 13.48 -6.45
N ALA A 149 -0.61 13.41 -5.36
CA ALA A 149 0.55 12.52 -5.28
C ALA A 149 0.16 11.05 -5.49
N PHE A 150 -0.93 10.61 -4.85
CA PHE A 150 -1.44 9.26 -4.99
C PHE A 150 -1.83 8.95 -6.45
N PHE A 151 -2.67 9.79 -7.07
CA PHE A 151 -3.16 9.55 -8.42
C PHE A 151 -2.08 9.70 -9.49
N TYR A 152 -1.12 10.60 -9.31
CA TYR A 152 0.02 10.71 -10.23
C TYR A 152 0.91 9.47 -10.20
N SER A 153 1.16 8.93 -9.00
CA SER A 153 1.87 7.67 -8.87
C SER A 153 1.08 6.50 -9.48
N LEU A 154 -0.22 6.43 -9.18
CA LEU A 154 -1.10 5.36 -9.65
C LEU A 154 -1.17 5.30 -11.18
N PHE A 155 -1.24 6.47 -11.83
CA PHE A 155 -1.43 6.57 -13.27
C PHE A 155 -0.15 6.85 -14.07
N GLY A 156 1.01 6.88 -13.42
CA GLY A 156 2.29 7.19 -14.07
C GLY A 156 2.31 8.58 -14.71
N VAL A 157 1.70 9.58 -14.07
CA VAL A 157 1.66 10.96 -14.57
C VAL A 157 2.85 11.75 -14.01
N GLU A 158 3.71 12.24 -14.89
CA GLU A 158 4.80 13.16 -14.55
C GLU A 158 4.29 14.61 -14.45
N ALA A 159 3.34 14.89 -13.56
CA ALA A 159 2.86 16.25 -13.29
C ALA A 159 3.29 16.68 -11.89
N LYS A 160 3.95 17.83 -11.77
CA LYS A 160 4.45 18.35 -10.49
C LYS A 160 3.69 19.57 -9.97
N ASP A 161 2.77 20.12 -10.74
CA ASP A 161 2.14 21.39 -10.39
C ASP A 161 0.61 21.36 -10.49
N CYS A 162 -0.02 20.61 -9.58
CA CYS A 162 -1.49 20.54 -9.50
C CYS A 162 -2.11 21.92 -9.23
N TYR A 163 -1.45 22.80 -8.49
CA TYR A 163 -1.94 24.13 -8.16
C TYR A 163 -1.89 25.10 -9.35
N HIS A 164 -0.82 25.09 -10.14
CA HIS A 164 -0.74 25.88 -11.37
C HIS A 164 -1.75 25.39 -12.40
N ILE A 165 -1.82 24.07 -12.62
CA ILE A 165 -2.79 23.51 -13.56
C ILE A 165 -4.22 23.89 -13.16
N TYR A 166 -4.53 23.87 -11.86
CA TYR A 166 -5.82 24.35 -11.36
C TYR A 166 -6.03 25.85 -11.57
N SER A 167 -4.97 26.65 -11.41
CA SER A 167 -5.03 28.09 -11.72
C SER A 167 -5.34 28.34 -13.19
N ASP A 168 -4.76 27.57 -14.11
CA ASP A 168 -5.09 27.63 -15.54
C ASP A 168 -6.55 27.22 -15.80
N ILE A 169 -7.05 26.18 -15.12
CA ILE A 169 -8.44 25.74 -15.20
C ILE A 169 -9.39 26.88 -14.80
N LYS A 170 -9.10 27.58 -13.70
CA LYS A 170 -9.91 28.72 -13.22
C LYS A 170 -9.97 29.88 -14.23
N LEU A 171 -8.96 30.04 -15.07
CA LEU A 171 -8.85 31.13 -16.04
C LEU A 171 -9.46 30.82 -17.41
N ARG A 172 -9.99 29.61 -17.62
CA ARG A 172 -10.68 29.24 -18.87
C ARG A 172 -11.88 30.15 -19.11
N LYS A 173 -12.02 30.65 -20.34
CA LYS A 173 -13.12 31.53 -20.77
C LYS A 173 -14.27 30.79 -21.46
N ASN A 174 -14.20 29.46 -21.54
CA ASN A 174 -15.25 28.63 -22.11
C ASN A 174 -16.50 28.64 -21.22
N ASP A 175 -17.65 28.25 -21.77
CA ASP A 175 -18.93 28.19 -21.05
C ASP A 175 -18.86 27.36 -19.76
N SER A 176 -18.00 26.34 -19.74
CA SER A 176 -17.66 25.57 -18.54
C SER A 176 -16.16 25.58 -18.26
N ARG A 177 -15.83 25.79 -16.99
CA ARG A 177 -14.47 25.63 -16.46
C ARG A 177 -14.13 24.15 -16.26
N THR A 178 -15.14 23.34 -15.97
CA THR A 178 -15.06 21.91 -15.63
C THR A 178 -15.43 21.00 -16.81
N TYR A 179 -14.74 21.20 -17.94
CA TYR A 179 -15.01 20.48 -19.19
C TYR A 179 -14.90 18.96 -19.07
N PHE A 180 -13.93 18.46 -18.31
CA PHE A 180 -13.73 17.02 -18.16
C PHE A 180 -14.86 16.39 -17.35
N LEU A 181 -15.26 17.02 -16.25
CA LEU A 181 -16.37 16.54 -15.42
C LEU A 181 -17.71 16.56 -16.17
N ASP A 182 -17.99 17.64 -16.91
CA ASP A 182 -19.22 17.72 -17.72
C ASP A 182 -19.28 16.59 -18.74
N LYS A 183 -18.18 16.36 -19.45
CA LYS A 183 -18.06 15.29 -20.45
C LYS A 183 -18.11 13.90 -19.82
N MET A 184 -17.55 13.74 -18.61
CA MET A 184 -17.63 12.48 -17.86
C MET A 184 -19.07 12.17 -17.48
N GLN A 185 -19.79 13.16 -16.94
CA GLN A 185 -21.20 13.04 -16.60
C GLN A 185 -22.05 12.69 -17.82
N GLU A 186 -21.90 13.43 -18.93
CA GLU A 186 -22.62 13.18 -20.17
C GLU A 186 -22.43 11.73 -20.66
N LYS A 187 -21.19 11.26 -20.70
CA LYS A 187 -20.88 9.89 -21.14
C LYS A 187 -21.45 8.82 -20.21
N LEU A 188 -21.43 9.06 -18.90
CA LEU A 188 -21.96 8.12 -17.93
C LEU A 188 -23.48 8.01 -18.02
N ASN A 189 -24.19 9.14 -18.08
CA ASN A 189 -25.66 9.15 -18.25
C ASN A 189 -26.08 8.46 -19.55
N ARG A 190 -25.40 8.76 -20.66
CA ARG A 190 -25.66 8.07 -21.93
C ARG A 190 -25.47 6.56 -21.85
N ARG A 191 -24.50 6.09 -21.04
CA ARG A 191 -24.29 4.66 -20.82
C ARG A 191 -25.47 4.05 -20.05
N MET A 192 -25.97 4.74 -19.02
CA MET A 192 -27.14 4.32 -18.26
C MET A 192 -28.38 4.21 -19.15
N ASP A 193 -28.66 5.23 -19.99
CA ASP A 193 -29.80 5.21 -20.92
C ASP A 193 -29.76 3.99 -21.87
N MET A 194 -28.58 3.66 -22.38
CA MET A 194 -28.38 2.49 -23.25
C MET A 194 -28.56 1.17 -22.52
N ASP A 195 -28.17 1.08 -21.26
CA ASP A 195 -28.31 -0.12 -20.46
C ASP A 195 -29.79 -0.33 -20.06
N GLU A 196 -30.52 0.74 -19.71
CA GLU A 196 -31.97 0.69 -19.48
C GLU A 196 -32.76 0.26 -20.73
N GLU A 197 -32.38 0.76 -21.91
CA GLU A 197 -33.02 0.37 -23.17
C GLU A 197 -32.81 -1.12 -23.46
N LYS A 198 -31.60 -1.65 -23.23
CA LYS A 198 -31.33 -3.09 -23.38
C LYS A 198 -32.16 -3.92 -22.41
N ASP A 199 -32.36 -3.45 -21.18
CA ASP A 199 -33.16 -4.15 -20.20
C ASP A 199 -34.66 -4.13 -20.52
N ARG A 200 -35.15 -3.05 -21.16
CA ARG A 200 -36.51 -3.00 -21.72
C ARG A 200 -36.69 -4.02 -22.85
N MET A 201 -35.71 -4.13 -23.75
CA MET A 201 -35.76 -5.06 -24.89
C MET A 201 -35.63 -6.54 -24.51
N ARG A 202 -35.23 -6.83 -23.26
CA ARG A 202 -35.12 -8.20 -22.70
C ARG A 202 -36.38 -8.68 -21.97
N LYS A 203 -37.32 -7.77 -21.69
CA LYS A 203 -38.61 -8.07 -21.04
C LYS A 203 -39.68 -8.29 -22.09
#